data_AF-A0A446CY04-F1
#
_entry.id   AF-A0A446CY04-F1
#
_cell.length_a   1.000
_cell.length_b   1.000
_cell.length_c   1.000
_cell.angle_alpha   90.00
_cell.angle_beta   90.00
_cell.angle_gamma   90.00
#
_symmetry.space_group_name_H-M   'P 1'
#
loop_
_entity.id
_entity.type
_entity.pdbx_description
1 polymer ?
#
loop_
_entity_poly.entity_id
_entity_poly.type
_entity_poly.pdbx_seq_one_letter_code
_entity_poly.pdbx_strand_id
1 'polypeptide(L)'
;MWSFIKRLLAGPTPPEDPLRETVSFDDAGFIRSGELARAMGLREFWPWDEIHEFGFRYTQAMFPDPWSGDYMEGLWLVRVPSDGGGLMAMEFDQTVLDIDRLPSALLRNLPGLDMDALRAGLSAASRGPRNFGEEGEWIAWRREAA
;
A
#
# COMPACT_ATOMS: atom_id res chain seq x y z
N MET A 1 32.13 11.30 -23.27
CA MET A 1 33.11 11.31 -22.16
C MET A 1 32.45 11.42 -20.77
N TRP A 2 31.37 12.20 -20.61
CA TRP A 2 30.66 12.37 -19.34
C TRP A 2 29.89 11.13 -18.82
N SER A 3 29.40 10.27 -19.72
CA SER A 3 28.63 9.06 -19.37
C SER A 3 29.47 7.96 -18.73
N PHE A 4 30.76 7.88 -19.06
CA PHE A 4 31.67 6.84 -18.55
C PHE A 4 32.06 7.10 -17.10
N ILE A 5 32.25 8.38 -16.73
CA ILE A 5 32.59 8.80 -15.36
C ILE A 5 31.40 8.55 -14.42
N LYS A 6 30.17 8.82 -14.86
CA LYS A 6 28.95 8.52 -14.07
C LYS A 6 28.81 7.03 -13.74
N ARG A 7 29.15 6.15 -14.68
CA ARG A 7 29.06 4.70 -14.48
C ARG A 7 30.15 4.14 -13.57
N LEU A 8 31.27 4.85 -13.41
CA LEU A 8 32.36 4.51 -12.48
C LEU A 8 32.10 5.03 -11.05
N LEU A 9 31.29 6.07 -10.90
CA LEU A 9 30.89 6.65 -9.61
C LEU A 9 29.57 6.08 -9.07
N ALA A 10 28.76 5.48 -9.94
CA ALA A 10 27.63 4.66 -9.53
C ALA A 10 28.21 3.38 -8.89
N GLY A 11 28.34 3.41 -7.56
CA GLY A 11 28.65 2.22 -6.77
C GLY A 11 27.66 1.09 -7.08
N PRO A 12 27.96 -0.14 -6.62
CA PRO A 12 27.03 -1.26 -6.76
C PRO A 12 25.65 -0.83 -6.25
N THR A 13 24.59 -1.29 -6.92
CA THR A 13 23.22 -1.08 -6.46
C THR A 13 23.18 -1.45 -4.97
N PRO A 14 22.72 -0.54 -4.08
CA PRO A 14 22.60 -0.85 -2.67
C PRO A 14 21.85 -2.18 -2.52
N PRO A 15 22.28 -3.07 -1.62
CA PRO A 15 21.51 -4.28 -1.34
C PRO A 15 20.07 -3.88 -0.99
N GLU A 16 19.10 -4.67 -1.44
CA GLU A 16 17.70 -4.44 -1.05
C GLU A 16 17.62 -4.46 0.47
N ASP A 17 16.92 -3.47 1.02
CA ASP A 17 16.74 -3.37 2.47
C ASP A 17 15.99 -4.63 2.96
N PRO A 18 16.62 -5.47 3.80
CA PRO A 18 16.00 -6.71 4.28
C PRO A 18 14.76 -6.46 5.15
N LEU A 19 14.63 -5.25 5.71
CA LEU A 19 13.47 -4.82 6.47
C LEU A 19 12.35 -4.28 5.57
N ARG A 20 12.60 -4.14 4.27
CA ARG A 20 11.59 -3.69 3.33
C ARG A 20 10.48 -4.70 3.24
N GLU A 21 9.30 -4.24 3.59
CA GLU A 21 8.08 -4.98 3.35
C GLU A 21 7.79 -5.08 1.84
N THR A 22 7.42 -6.27 1.42
CA THR A 22 6.99 -6.55 0.05
C THR A 22 5.54 -6.98 0.07
N VAL A 23 4.77 -6.40 -0.84
CA VAL A 23 3.35 -6.67 -1.02
C VAL A 23 3.13 -7.18 -2.43
N SER A 24 2.36 -8.26 -2.57
CA SER A 24 1.97 -8.79 -3.87
C SER A 24 0.54 -9.34 -3.84
N PHE A 25 -0.04 -9.44 -5.04
CA PHE A 25 -1.36 -10.00 -5.26
C PHE A 25 -1.25 -11.06 -6.35
N ASP A 26 -1.65 -12.28 -6.04
CA ASP A 26 -1.62 -13.41 -6.96
C ASP A 26 -2.98 -14.11 -7.03
N ASP A 27 -3.03 -15.24 -7.73
CA ASP A 27 -4.28 -15.99 -7.91
C ASP A 27 -4.84 -16.55 -6.59
N ALA A 28 -4.01 -16.76 -5.57
CA ALA A 28 -4.44 -17.28 -4.28
C ALA A 28 -4.92 -16.16 -3.34
N GLY A 29 -4.30 -14.99 -3.39
CA GLY A 29 -4.69 -13.89 -2.53
C GLY A 29 -3.71 -12.73 -2.46
N PHE A 30 -3.73 -12.08 -1.30
CA PHE A 30 -2.85 -11.00 -0.91
C PHE A 30 -1.71 -11.56 -0.05
N ILE A 31 -0.48 -11.21 -0.41
CA ILE A 31 0.73 -11.60 0.32
C ILE A 31 1.44 -10.34 0.80
N ARG A 32 1.80 -10.33 2.08
CA ARG A 32 2.64 -9.33 2.72
C ARG A 32 3.81 -10.05 3.36
N SER A 33 5.01 -9.85 2.85
CA SER A 33 6.21 -10.51 3.37
C SER A 33 7.31 -9.54 3.76
N GLY A 34 8.05 -9.88 4.80
CA GLY A 34 9.18 -9.10 5.30
C GLY A 34 9.92 -9.88 6.37
N GLU A 35 11.23 -9.67 6.48
CA GLU A 35 12.07 -10.43 7.43
C GLU A 35 11.57 -10.27 8.87
N LEU A 36 11.17 -9.04 9.25
CA LEU A 36 10.63 -8.74 10.57
C LEU A 36 9.27 -9.44 10.80
N ALA A 37 8.36 -9.38 9.83
CA ALA A 37 7.05 -10.02 9.95
C ALA A 37 7.19 -11.53 10.15
N ARG A 38 8.11 -12.16 9.40
CA ARG A 38 8.44 -13.58 9.54
C ARG A 38 9.08 -13.90 10.88
N ALA A 39 10.05 -13.10 11.34
CA ALA A 39 10.71 -13.29 12.63
C ALA A 39 9.71 -13.17 13.81
N MET A 40 8.69 -12.33 13.67
CA MET A 40 7.62 -12.16 14.65
C MET A 40 6.50 -13.21 14.53
N GLY A 41 6.56 -14.10 13.54
CA GLY A 41 5.52 -15.10 13.29
C GLY A 41 4.17 -14.49 12.88
N LEU A 42 4.19 -13.29 12.29
CA LEU A 42 2.99 -12.66 11.77
C LEU A 42 2.48 -13.41 10.55
N ARG A 43 1.16 -13.43 10.36
CA ARG A 43 0.55 -13.94 9.14
C ARG A 43 1.07 -13.15 7.94
N GLU A 44 1.43 -13.84 6.86
CA GLU A 44 1.97 -13.22 5.64
C GLU A 44 1.01 -13.36 4.43
N PHE A 45 -0.09 -14.12 4.57
CA PHE A 45 -0.99 -14.46 3.46
C PHE A 45 -2.47 -14.39 3.84
N TRP A 46 -3.27 -13.75 2.99
CA TRP A 46 -4.72 -13.69 3.10
C TRP A 46 -5.37 -14.12 1.78
N PRO A 47 -6.22 -15.16 1.79
CA PRO A 47 -6.96 -15.56 0.60
C PRO A 47 -7.98 -14.49 0.19
N TRP A 48 -8.38 -14.51 -1.07
CA TRP A 48 -9.31 -13.52 -1.62
C TRP A 48 -10.64 -13.46 -0.89
N ASP A 49 -11.13 -14.55 -0.30
CA ASP A 49 -12.39 -14.61 0.44
C ASP A 49 -12.35 -13.90 1.81
N GLU A 50 -11.16 -13.65 2.34
CA GLU A 50 -10.94 -12.86 3.56
C GLU A 50 -10.79 -11.35 3.29
N ILE A 51 -10.68 -10.92 2.03
CA ILE A 51 -10.61 -9.48 1.71
C ILE A 51 -12.03 -8.91 1.70
N HIS A 52 -12.31 -7.98 2.61
CA HIS A 52 -13.63 -7.35 2.74
C HIS A 52 -13.69 -5.96 2.12
N GLU A 53 -12.61 -5.20 2.18
CA GLU A 53 -12.56 -3.88 1.53
C GLU A 53 -11.18 -3.64 0.92
N PHE A 54 -11.15 -2.85 -0.15
CA PHE A 54 -9.93 -2.33 -0.75
C PHE A 54 -10.10 -0.84 -1.07
N GLY A 55 -9.06 -0.06 -0.84
CA GLY A 55 -9.11 1.37 -1.07
C GLY A 55 -7.79 2.08 -0.88
N PHE A 56 -7.90 3.39 -0.74
CA PHE A 56 -6.78 4.30 -0.49
C PHE A 56 -7.10 5.18 0.72
N ARG A 57 -6.09 5.47 1.53
CA ARG A 57 -6.17 6.40 2.65
C ARG A 57 -5.10 7.46 2.49
N TYR A 58 -5.46 8.70 2.79
CA TYR A 58 -4.54 9.80 2.92
C TYR A 58 -4.71 10.39 4.32
N THR A 59 -3.72 10.25 5.18
CA THR A 59 -3.83 10.58 6.60
C THR A 59 -2.51 11.12 7.13
N GLN A 60 -2.54 11.78 8.29
CA GLN A 60 -1.32 12.22 8.95
C GLN A 60 -0.51 11.00 9.40
N ALA A 61 0.79 11.02 9.14
CA ALA A 61 1.72 9.99 9.59
C ALA A 61 1.62 9.83 11.11
N MET A 62 1.46 8.57 11.56
CA MET A 62 1.40 8.27 13.00
C MET A 62 2.72 8.61 13.70
N PHE A 63 3.83 8.45 12.98
CA PHE A 63 5.18 8.76 13.45
C PHE A 63 5.74 9.92 12.63
N PRO A 64 5.72 11.15 13.15
CA PRO A 64 6.24 12.30 12.42
C PRO A 64 7.74 12.17 12.17
N ASP A 65 8.20 12.73 11.06
CA ASP A 65 9.63 12.76 10.73
C ASP A 65 10.35 13.74 11.69
N PRO A 66 11.45 13.33 12.36
CA PRO A 66 12.13 14.20 13.31
C PRO A 66 12.67 15.52 12.71
N TRP A 67 12.86 15.59 11.39
CA TRP A 67 13.38 16.77 10.71
C TRP A 67 12.29 17.62 10.05
N SER A 68 11.22 16.97 9.58
CA SER A 68 10.17 17.59 8.77
C SER A 68 8.88 17.83 9.55
N GLY A 69 8.75 17.24 10.75
CA GLY A 69 7.57 17.31 11.61
C GLY A 69 6.41 16.50 11.05
N ASP A 70 5.20 16.96 11.32
CA ASP A 70 3.98 16.33 10.81
C ASP A 70 3.94 16.36 9.28
N TYR A 71 3.55 15.23 8.71
CA TYR A 71 3.35 15.06 7.29
C TYR A 71 2.21 14.08 7.02
N MET A 72 1.70 14.11 5.80
CA MET A 72 0.64 13.23 5.34
C MET A 72 1.21 12.08 4.51
N GLU A 73 0.63 10.90 4.67
CA GLU A 73 0.97 9.67 3.97
C GLU A 73 -0.18 9.20 3.11
N GLY A 74 0.15 8.75 1.89
CA GLY A 74 -0.75 8.00 1.04
C GLY A 74 -0.53 6.51 1.25
N LEU A 75 -1.59 5.79 1.57
CA LEU A 75 -1.56 4.37 1.93
C LEU A 75 -2.64 3.64 1.14
N TRP A 76 -2.27 2.56 0.46
CA TRP A 76 -3.24 1.56 0.05
C TRP A 76 -3.72 0.81 1.27
N LEU A 77 -4.98 0.38 1.26
CA LEU A 77 -5.55 -0.39 2.36
C LEU A 77 -6.31 -1.62 1.86
N VAL A 78 -6.16 -2.70 2.61
CA VAL A 78 -7.00 -3.90 2.54
C VAL A 78 -7.62 -4.11 3.92
N ARG A 79 -8.93 -4.36 4.00
CA ARG A 79 -9.56 -4.77 5.26
C ARG A 79 -9.85 -6.26 5.29
N VAL A 80 -9.41 -6.92 6.36
CA VAL A 80 -9.59 -8.37 6.60
C VAL A 80 -10.21 -8.61 7.99
N PRO A 81 -10.85 -9.76 8.25
CA PRO A 81 -11.34 -10.10 9.58
C PRO A 81 -10.24 -10.06 10.64
N SER A 82 -10.60 -9.56 11.82
CA SER A 82 -9.74 -9.60 13.01
C SER A 82 -10.21 -10.67 13.99
N ASP A 83 -9.27 -11.28 14.72
CA ASP A 83 -9.56 -12.29 15.75
C ASP A 83 -10.48 -11.78 16.87
N GLY A 84 -10.50 -10.46 17.11
CA GLY A 84 -11.36 -9.80 18.09
C GLY A 84 -12.78 -9.50 17.61
N GLY A 85 -13.13 -9.88 16.37
CA GLY A 85 -14.34 -9.46 15.69
C GLY A 85 -14.19 -8.11 14.99
N GLY A 86 -14.89 -7.95 13.87
CA GLY A 86 -14.76 -6.78 13.00
C GLY A 86 -13.63 -6.91 11.99
N LEU A 87 -13.25 -5.77 11.39
CA LEU A 87 -12.24 -5.70 10.34
C LEU A 87 -10.99 -4.96 10.83
N MET A 88 -9.82 -5.50 10.49
CA MET A 88 -8.53 -4.86 10.64
C MET A 88 -8.10 -4.27 9.30
N ALA A 89 -7.65 -3.02 9.30
CA ALA A 89 -7.01 -2.40 8.14
C ALA A 89 -5.54 -2.82 8.05
N MET A 90 -5.15 -3.32 6.90
CA MET A 90 -3.78 -3.57 6.50
C MET A 90 -3.37 -2.49 5.52
N GLU A 91 -2.42 -1.66 5.92
CA GLU A 91 -1.96 -0.51 5.15
C GLU A 91 -0.55 -0.73 4.61
N PHE A 92 -0.32 -0.25 3.40
CA PHE A 92 0.98 -0.29 2.75
C PHE A 92 1.17 0.94 1.86
N ASP A 93 2.43 1.33 1.66
CA ASP A 93 2.80 2.60 1.03
C ASP A 93 2.19 2.78 -0.37
N GLN A 94 1.77 4.01 -0.71
CA GLN A 94 1.18 4.33 -2.01
C GLN A 94 2.03 3.88 -3.22
N THR A 95 3.35 3.79 -3.10
CA THR A 95 4.27 3.43 -4.19
C THR A 95 4.24 1.95 -4.53
N VAL A 96 3.60 1.11 -3.70
CA VAL A 96 3.47 -0.34 -3.93
C VAL A 96 2.64 -0.65 -5.17
N LEU A 97 1.59 0.15 -5.45
CA LEU A 97 0.71 -0.07 -6.60
C LEU A 97 0.72 1.15 -7.52
N ASP A 98 0.81 0.87 -8.81
CA ASP A 98 0.53 1.82 -9.88
C ASP A 98 -0.93 1.67 -10.29
N ILE A 99 -1.74 2.72 -10.14
CA ILE A 99 -3.16 2.70 -10.47
C ILE A 99 -3.42 2.40 -11.95
N ASP A 100 -2.50 2.77 -12.83
CA ASP A 100 -2.64 2.51 -14.27
C ASP A 100 -2.20 1.08 -14.64
N ARG A 101 -1.63 0.35 -13.67
CA ARG A 101 -1.08 -1.00 -13.85
C ARG A 101 -1.35 -1.91 -12.65
N LEU A 102 -2.59 -1.88 -12.15
CA LEU A 102 -2.99 -2.73 -11.03
C LEU A 102 -2.80 -4.23 -11.36
N PRO A 103 -2.41 -5.06 -10.36
CA PRO A 103 -2.24 -6.50 -10.56
C PRO A 103 -3.50 -7.15 -11.14
N SER A 104 -3.31 -7.99 -12.16
CA SER A 104 -4.45 -8.63 -12.83
C SER A 104 -5.29 -9.50 -11.90
N ALA A 105 -4.66 -10.13 -10.89
CA ALA A 105 -5.37 -10.92 -9.89
C ALA A 105 -6.27 -10.06 -8.99
N LEU A 106 -5.83 -8.84 -8.65
CA LEU A 106 -6.64 -7.87 -7.90
C LEU A 106 -7.89 -7.47 -8.71
N LEU A 107 -7.71 -7.12 -9.98
CA LEU A 107 -8.83 -6.73 -10.85
C LEU A 107 -9.83 -7.87 -11.08
N ARG A 108 -9.36 -9.13 -11.13
CA ARG A 108 -10.23 -10.30 -11.27
C ARG A 108 -11.04 -10.59 -10.01
N ASN A 109 -10.43 -10.45 -8.84
CA ASN A 109 -11.04 -10.85 -7.57
C ASN A 109 -11.81 -9.73 -6.86
N LEU A 110 -11.64 -8.48 -7.29
CA LEU A 110 -12.39 -7.31 -6.80
C LEU A 110 -13.29 -6.74 -7.91
N PRO A 111 -14.34 -7.46 -8.34
CA PRO A 111 -15.20 -6.99 -9.42
C PRO A 111 -15.94 -5.70 -9.00
N GLY A 112 -16.05 -4.76 -9.94
CA GLY A 112 -16.73 -3.48 -9.69
C GLY A 112 -15.89 -2.46 -8.93
N LEU A 113 -14.57 -2.62 -8.90
CA LEU A 113 -13.63 -1.64 -8.33
C LEU A 113 -13.90 -0.22 -8.85
N ASP A 114 -14.22 0.71 -7.94
CA ASP A 114 -14.42 2.12 -8.25
C ASP A 114 -13.06 2.81 -8.44
N MET A 115 -12.62 2.84 -9.70
CA MET A 115 -11.37 3.49 -10.08
C MET A 115 -11.39 5.02 -9.87
N ASP A 116 -12.56 5.64 -9.86
CA ASP A 116 -12.67 7.09 -9.66
C ASP A 116 -12.48 7.45 -8.19
N ALA A 117 -12.96 6.61 -7.27
CA ALA A 117 -12.64 6.72 -5.85
C ALA A 117 -11.11 6.62 -5.60
N LEU A 118 -10.43 5.65 -6.22
CA LEU A 118 -8.97 5.53 -6.09
C LEU A 118 -8.22 6.73 -6.66
N ARG A 119 -8.62 7.22 -7.83
CA ARG A 119 -8.04 8.43 -8.44
C ARG A 119 -8.25 9.66 -7.58
N ALA A 120 -9.41 9.80 -6.94
CA ALA A 120 -9.67 10.90 -6.02
C ALA A 120 -8.71 10.87 -4.82
N GLY A 121 -8.51 9.70 -4.21
CA GLY A 121 -7.54 9.54 -3.11
C GLY A 121 -6.10 9.84 -3.51
N LEU A 122 -5.64 9.30 -4.65
CA LEU A 122 -4.32 9.60 -5.18
C LEU A 122 -4.16 11.08 -5.57
N SER A 123 -5.22 11.70 -6.07
CA SER A 123 -5.23 13.14 -6.36
C SER A 123 -5.05 13.96 -5.09
N ALA A 124 -5.64 13.55 -3.97
CA ALA A 124 -5.43 14.23 -2.68
C ALA A 124 -3.97 14.12 -2.22
N ALA A 125 -3.39 12.91 -2.31
CA ALA A 125 -1.99 12.67 -1.98
C ALA A 125 -1.02 13.43 -2.89
N SER A 126 -1.36 13.62 -4.17
CA SER A 126 -0.52 14.33 -5.16
C SER A 126 -0.30 15.81 -4.84
N ARG A 127 -1.14 16.41 -3.98
CA ARG A 127 -0.98 17.80 -3.52
C ARG A 127 0.17 17.99 -2.53
N GLY A 128 0.77 16.89 -2.07
CA GLY A 128 2.01 16.88 -1.33
C GLY A 128 1.84 16.67 0.18
N PRO A 129 2.93 16.39 0.90
CA PRO A 129 2.92 15.86 2.27
C PRO A 129 2.43 16.85 3.35
N ARG A 130 2.09 18.09 3.00
CA ARG A 130 1.57 19.11 3.92
C ARG A 130 0.12 19.50 3.63
N ASN A 131 -0.58 18.72 2.82
CA ASN A 131 -1.98 18.96 2.48
C ASN A 131 -2.93 18.34 3.53
N PHE A 132 -2.91 18.86 4.75
CA PHE A 132 -3.72 18.33 5.86
C PHE A 132 -5.25 18.47 5.63
N GLY A 133 -5.68 19.34 4.72
CA GLY A 133 -7.09 19.63 4.48
C GLY A 133 -7.85 18.57 3.67
N GLU A 134 -7.14 17.61 3.08
CA GLU A 134 -7.75 16.55 2.25
C GLU A 134 -7.57 15.16 2.85
N GLU A 135 -7.36 15.08 4.17
CA GLU A 135 -7.38 13.80 4.88
C GLU A 135 -8.68 13.04 4.59
N GLY A 136 -8.54 11.75 4.30
CA GLY A 136 -9.70 10.94 3.92
C GLY A 136 -9.36 9.50 3.59
N GLU A 137 -10.44 8.74 3.38
CA GLU A 137 -10.40 7.35 2.97
C GLU A 137 -11.38 7.12 1.82
N TRP A 138 -10.89 6.50 0.75
CA TRP A 138 -11.61 6.19 -0.47
C TRP A 138 -11.68 4.68 -0.65
N ILE A 139 -12.78 4.08 -0.19
CA ILE A 139 -13.04 2.66 -0.36
C ILE A 139 -13.63 2.41 -1.73
N ALA A 140 -12.82 1.81 -2.59
CA ALA A 140 -13.16 1.55 -3.99
C ALA A 140 -13.86 0.22 -4.18
N TRP A 141 -13.75 -0.69 -3.23
CA TRP A 141 -14.44 -1.97 -3.29
C TRP A 141 -14.81 -2.44 -1.89
N ARG A 142 -16.01 -3.03 -1.80
CA ARG A 142 -16.50 -3.73 -0.62
C ARG A 142 -17.07 -5.07 -1.06
N ARG A 143 -16.78 -6.10 -0.27
CA ARG A 143 -17.45 -7.39 -0.39
C ARG A 143 -18.93 -7.19 -0.11
N GLU A 144 -19.78 -7.62 -1.04
CA GLU A 144 -21.21 -7.68 -0.80
C GLU A 144 -21.49 -8.68 0.34
N ALA A 145 -22.30 -8.26 1.31
CA ALA A 145 -22.78 -9.19 2.34
C ALA A 145 -23.66 -10.24 1.64
N ALA A 146 -23.27 -11.51 1.76
CA ALA A 146 -24.06 -12.65 1.30
C ALA A 146 -25.37 -12.78 2.09
#